data_AF-A0AAD9KRL9-F1
#
_entry.id   AF-A0AAD9KRL9-F1
#
_cell.length_a   1.000
_cell.length_b   1.000
_cell.length_c   1.000
_cell.angle_alpha   90.00
_cell.angle_beta   90.00
_cell.angle_gamma   90.00
#
_symmetry.space_group_name_H-M   'P 1'
#
loop_
_entity.id
_entity.type
_entity.pdbx_description
1 polymer ?
#
loop_
_entity_poly.entity_id
_entity_poly.type
_entity_poly.pdbx_seq_one_letter_code
_entity_poly.pdbx_strand_id
1 'polypeptide(L)'
;MPADGQSPYGDATKDQILTHIDQLAPIFRDYDDVIDVVQVGFIGVWGDWYYTTYFGPPEDRVFQSPNIDGLTPQQWQDRKDVLTAHLDNLPETIAVSVRTPRFKTVLYNEDATTEAERTGRTDKGRVGHHNNAFVTSSTDSGTYQCKLTEYRYLRVDTQHVPIGGESYAKSYNEPLDRYKCPTATREMRQLHYSYFNLDSSTDVLNSWRADGCFDGIRLSLGYRLVLKQAVLPVNAEQGGKFCFRLELENVGYAAPYKAKTLNIMLRNKSSGQLYSVEMDDDLMGWLPGKTIVIDNAANMPVDIPAGTYEMLLAIKDKVAPQFSDYNILLANDGVPEPRKGLNNLKHDLVVGDTGAAADDACSYLVTVATQPDSNYTRVHDFTPSVR
;
A
#
# COMPACT_ATOMS: atom_id res chain seq x y z
N MET A 1 12.85 -29.29 4.58
CA MET A 1 13.15 -29.29 3.13
C MET A 1 14.61 -29.69 2.96
N PRO A 2 14.99 -30.52 1.99
CA PRO A 2 16.35 -31.01 1.89
C PRO A 2 17.28 -29.81 1.63
N ALA A 3 18.27 -29.67 2.51
CA ALA A 3 19.20 -28.54 2.55
C ALA A 3 20.27 -28.58 1.44
N ASP A 4 20.18 -29.55 0.53
CA ASP A 4 21.21 -29.86 -0.46
C ASP A 4 20.93 -29.29 -1.87
N GLY A 5 19.79 -28.64 -2.08
CA GLY A 5 19.46 -28.01 -3.37
C GLY A 5 19.36 -29.01 -4.52
N GLN A 6 19.17 -30.30 -4.23
CA GLN A 6 19.02 -31.35 -5.22
C GLN A 6 17.58 -31.80 -5.31
N SER A 7 17.15 -32.13 -6.52
CA SER A 7 15.77 -32.50 -6.79
C SER A 7 15.56 -34.03 -6.78
N PRO A 8 14.38 -34.56 -6.42
CA PRO A 8 13.10 -33.87 -6.16
C PRO A 8 13.17 -32.87 -4.99
N TYR A 9 12.69 -31.65 -5.24
CA TYR A 9 12.75 -30.54 -4.29
C TYR A 9 11.76 -30.67 -3.13
N GLY A 10 10.76 -31.54 -3.28
CA GLY A 10 9.85 -31.96 -2.21
C GLY A 10 8.77 -30.95 -1.82
N ASP A 11 8.44 -30.00 -2.69
CA ASP A 11 7.20 -29.21 -2.57
C ASP A 11 5.96 -30.11 -2.66
N ALA A 12 4.87 -29.69 -2.03
CA ALA A 12 3.63 -30.47 -1.94
C ALA A 12 2.92 -30.62 -3.29
N THR A 13 2.05 -31.64 -3.41
CA THR A 13 1.21 -31.78 -4.61
C THR A 13 0.22 -30.63 -4.71
N LYS A 14 -0.30 -30.37 -5.93
CA LYS A 14 -1.35 -29.36 -6.14
C LYS A 14 -2.55 -29.53 -5.20
N ASP A 15 -3.10 -30.74 -5.10
CA ASP A 15 -4.27 -31.00 -4.24
C ASP A 15 -4.00 -30.70 -2.76
N GLN A 16 -2.80 -31.01 -2.27
CA GLN A 16 -2.39 -30.67 -0.91
C GLN A 16 -2.28 -29.16 -0.72
N ILE A 17 -1.67 -28.45 -1.68
CA ILE A 17 -1.56 -26.99 -1.65
C ILE A 17 -2.96 -26.34 -1.61
N LEU A 18 -3.86 -26.76 -2.50
CA LEU A 18 -5.23 -26.23 -2.55
C LEU A 18 -5.99 -26.50 -1.25
N THR A 19 -5.82 -27.68 -0.66
CA THR A 19 -6.42 -28.02 0.65
C THR A 19 -5.89 -27.10 1.76
N HIS A 20 -4.60 -26.82 1.79
CA HIS A 20 -4.03 -25.93 2.81
C HIS A 20 -4.47 -24.47 2.63
N ILE A 21 -4.62 -23.99 1.39
CA ILE A 21 -5.13 -22.64 1.14
C ILE A 21 -6.57 -22.48 1.67
N ASP A 22 -7.44 -23.47 1.43
CA ASP A 22 -8.80 -23.50 1.97
C ASP A 22 -8.82 -23.49 3.51
N GLN A 23 -7.92 -24.26 4.13
CA GLN A 23 -7.78 -24.30 5.60
C GLN A 23 -7.39 -22.95 6.22
N LEU A 24 -6.69 -22.09 5.47
CA LEU A 24 -6.29 -20.75 5.94
C LEU A 24 -7.39 -19.70 5.77
N ALA A 25 -8.41 -19.95 4.95
CA ALA A 25 -9.46 -18.98 4.64
C ALA A 25 -10.16 -18.37 5.87
N PRO A 26 -10.49 -19.13 6.94
CA PRO A 26 -11.08 -18.54 8.15
C PRO A 26 -10.16 -17.52 8.82
N ILE A 27 -8.85 -17.77 8.85
CA ILE A 27 -7.87 -16.87 9.47
C ILE A 27 -7.82 -15.56 8.69
N PHE A 28 -7.76 -15.62 7.36
CA PHE A 28 -7.72 -14.40 6.56
C PHE A 28 -8.98 -13.55 6.68
N ARG A 29 -10.14 -14.17 6.89
CA ARG A 29 -11.40 -13.46 7.15
C ARG A 29 -11.42 -12.80 8.53
N ASP A 30 -10.87 -13.45 9.55
CA ASP A 30 -10.85 -12.91 10.91
C ASP A 30 -9.88 -11.72 11.08
N TYR A 31 -8.91 -11.58 10.17
CA TYR A 31 -7.84 -10.57 10.22
C TYR A 31 -7.79 -9.69 8.97
N ASP A 32 -8.90 -9.54 8.24
CA ASP A 32 -8.96 -8.73 7.02
C ASP A 32 -8.80 -7.22 7.29
N ASP A 33 -8.89 -6.81 8.55
CA ASP A 33 -8.64 -5.47 9.06
C ASP A 33 -7.13 -5.15 9.21
N VAL A 34 -6.29 -6.17 9.44
CA VAL A 34 -4.83 -6.00 9.64
C VAL A 34 -3.97 -6.59 8.54
N ILE A 35 -4.48 -7.54 7.77
CA ILE A 35 -3.75 -8.12 6.63
C ILE A 35 -3.99 -7.24 5.40
N ASP A 36 -2.88 -6.88 4.77
CA ASP A 36 -2.84 -5.95 3.64
C ASP A 36 -2.54 -6.70 2.33
N VAL A 37 -1.53 -7.56 2.36
CA VAL A 37 -1.07 -8.36 1.22
C VAL A 37 -0.63 -9.75 1.69
N VAL A 38 -0.98 -10.79 0.94
CA VAL A 38 -0.47 -12.15 1.12
C VAL A 38 0.47 -12.53 -0.03
N GLN A 39 1.69 -12.94 0.28
CA GLN A 39 2.60 -13.50 -0.73
C GLN A 39 2.09 -14.88 -1.13
N VAL A 40 1.92 -15.14 -2.43
CA VAL A 40 1.43 -16.45 -2.89
C VAL A 40 2.57 -17.45 -2.81
N GLY A 41 2.67 -18.11 -1.65
CA GLY A 41 3.73 -19.07 -1.32
C GLY A 41 3.50 -20.45 -1.94
N PHE A 42 3.73 -21.48 -1.13
CA PHE A 42 3.49 -22.91 -1.38
C PHE A 42 4.32 -23.60 -2.48
N ILE A 43 4.47 -23.00 -3.65
CA ILE A 43 5.16 -23.66 -4.78
C ILE A 43 6.66 -23.50 -4.62
N GLY A 44 7.38 -24.64 -4.62
CA GLY A 44 8.84 -24.69 -4.59
C GLY A 44 9.48 -24.59 -3.20
N VAL A 45 10.79 -24.80 -3.13
CA VAL A 45 11.57 -24.91 -1.86
C VAL A 45 11.45 -23.70 -0.95
N TRP A 46 11.11 -22.52 -1.46
CA TRP A 46 10.98 -21.31 -0.62
C TRP A 46 9.63 -20.61 -0.77
N GLY A 47 8.66 -21.28 -1.39
CA GLY A 47 7.39 -20.65 -1.77
C GLY A 47 7.52 -19.58 -2.87
N ASP A 48 8.72 -19.40 -3.44
CA ASP A 48 9.02 -18.38 -4.45
C ASP A 48 8.70 -18.84 -5.87
N TRP A 49 8.03 -19.99 -6.03
CA TRP A 49 7.57 -20.53 -7.31
C TRP A 49 8.67 -21.06 -8.23
N TYR A 50 9.88 -21.25 -7.68
CA TYR A 50 11.03 -21.87 -8.33
C TYR A 50 11.47 -23.14 -7.59
N TYR A 51 12.29 -23.97 -8.24
CA TYR A 51 12.80 -25.22 -7.66
C TYR A 51 11.66 -26.11 -7.16
N THR A 52 10.87 -26.60 -8.10
CA THR A 52 9.63 -27.35 -7.86
C THR A 52 9.70 -28.73 -8.51
N THR A 53 9.07 -29.70 -7.86
CA THR A 53 8.91 -31.10 -8.25
C THR A 53 7.67 -31.26 -9.12
N TYR A 54 6.59 -30.55 -8.79
CA TYR A 54 5.26 -30.75 -9.41
C TYR A 54 4.86 -29.64 -10.38
N PHE A 55 5.48 -28.45 -10.31
CA PHE A 55 5.08 -27.25 -11.06
C PHE A 55 6.16 -26.76 -12.05
N GLY A 56 7.12 -27.61 -12.41
CA GLY A 56 8.21 -27.27 -13.33
C GLY A 56 8.85 -28.49 -14.00
N PRO A 57 9.67 -28.29 -15.05
CA PRO A 57 10.34 -29.38 -15.74
C PRO A 57 11.25 -30.13 -14.76
N PRO A 58 11.27 -31.47 -14.80
CA PRO A 58 12.09 -32.27 -13.91
C PRO A 58 13.58 -32.19 -14.23
N GLU A 59 14.05 -31.42 -15.22
CA GLU A 59 15.44 -31.44 -15.69
C GLU A 59 16.17 -30.07 -15.63
N ASP A 60 15.47 -28.93 -15.58
CA ASP A 60 16.09 -27.59 -15.51
C ASP A 60 16.45 -27.15 -14.08
N ARG A 61 17.23 -28.00 -13.41
CA ARG A 61 17.56 -27.92 -11.97
C ARG A 61 18.85 -27.15 -11.69
N VAL A 62 19.08 -26.02 -12.37
CA VAL A 62 20.27 -25.20 -12.11
C VAL A 62 19.97 -24.20 -10.98
N PHE A 63 20.57 -24.44 -9.81
CA PHE A 63 20.57 -23.51 -8.68
C PHE A 63 21.07 -22.12 -9.13
N GLN A 64 20.30 -21.07 -8.83
CA GLN A 64 20.54 -19.66 -9.23
C GLN A 64 20.24 -19.28 -10.69
N SER A 65 19.66 -20.18 -11.48
CA SER A 65 19.07 -19.82 -12.79
C SER A 65 17.56 -20.12 -12.78
N PRO A 66 16.75 -19.31 -12.09
CA PRO A 66 15.30 -19.48 -12.02
C PRO A 66 14.67 -19.26 -13.40
N ASN A 67 14.70 -20.30 -14.24
CA ASN A 67 14.09 -20.27 -15.56
C ASN A 67 12.65 -20.80 -15.48
N ILE A 68 11.69 -19.97 -15.87
CA ILE A 68 10.28 -20.34 -16.05
C ILE A 68 9.91 -20.44 -17.53
N ASP A 69 10.86 -20.16 -18.43
CA ASP A 69 10.71 -20.43 -19.85
C ASP A 69 10.82 -21.94 -20.07
N GLY A 70 9.85 -22.51 -20.80
CA GLY A 70 9.75 -23.96 -21.02
C GLY A 70 8.72 -24.68 -20.14
N LEU A 71 8.04 -23.98 -19.23
CA LEU A 71 6.87 -24.53 -18.54
C LEU A 71 5.77 -24.93 -19.54
N THR A 72 5.21 -26.12 -19.37
CA THR A 72 4.10 -26.62 -20.18
C THR A 72 2.81 -25.84 -19.89
N PRO A 73 1.83 -25.82 -20.82
CA PRO A 73 0.54 -25.20 -20.57
C PRO A 73 -0.15 -25.71 -19.29
N GLN A 74 -0.02 -27.01 -18.98
CA GLN A 74 -0.58 -27.58 -17.75
C GLN A 74 0.11 -27.04 -16.50
N GLN A 75 1.44 -26.89 -16.51
CA GLN A 75 2.17 -26.32 -15.36
C GLN A 75 1.81 -24.84 -15.12
N TRP A 76 1.58 -24.09 -16.20
CA TRP A 76 1.04 -22.73 -16.08
C TRP A 76 -0.37 -22.71 -15.52
N GLN A 77 -1.23 -23.62 -15.97
CA GLN A 77 -2.58 -23.77 -15.43
C GLN A 77 -2.55 -24.16 -13.94
N ASP A 78 -1.69 -25.08 -13.53
CA ASP A 78 -1.59 -25.51 -12.13
C ASP A 78 -1.14 -24.36 -11.22
N ARG A 79 -0.22 -23.52 -11.69
CA ARG A 79 0.16 -22.27 -10.99
C ARG A 79 -0.98 -21.26 -10.95
N LYS A 80 -1.74 -21.14 -12.04
CA LYS A 80 -2.94 -20.29 -12.09
C LYS A 80 -3.96 -20.74 -11.05
N ASP A 81 -4.22 -22.03 -10.95
CA ASP A 81 -5.19 -22.59 -10.01
C ASP A 81 -4.78 -22.32 -8.55
N VAL A 82 -3.49 -22.38 -8.23
CA VAL A 82 -2.97 -22.00 -6.91
C VAL A 82 -3.18 -20.50 -6.64
N LEU A 83 -2.89 -19.63 -7.61
CA LEU A 83 -3.14 -18.18 -7.46
C LEU A 83 -4.63 -17.87 -7.29
N THR A 84 -5.48 -18.47 -8.12
CA THR A 84 -6.94 -18.30 -8.05
C THR A 84 -7.48 -18.81 -6.72
N ALA A 85 -6.99 -19.95 -6.21
CA ALA A 85 -7.39 -20.44 -4.90
C ALA A 85 -7.07 -19.45 -3.76
N HIS A 86 -5.94 -18.73 -3.82
CA HIS A 86 -5.67 -17.65 -2.86
C HIS A 86 -6.70 -16.52 -3.02
N LEU A 87 -6.95 -16.05 -4.25
CA LEU A 87 -7.88 -14.96 -4.51
C LEU A 87 -9.32 -15.27 -4.06
N ASP A 88 -9.77 -16.51 -4.25
CA ASP A 88 -11.10 -17.00 -3.87
C ASP A 88 -11.26 -17.15 -2.35
N ASN A 89 -10.17 -17.49 -1.64
CA ASN A 89 -10.19 -17.73 -0.20
C ASN A 89 -9.83 -16.50 0.63
N LEU A 90 -9.31 -15.44 0.00
CA LEU A 90 -8.98 -14.18 0.66
C LEU A 90 -10.12 -13.16 0.49
N PRO A 91 -10.52 -12.45 1.57
CA PRO A 91 -11.36 -11.26 1.47
C PRO A 91 -10.90 -10.33 0.35
N GLU A 92 -11.86 -9.74 -0.37
CA GLU A 92 -11.56 -8.83 -1.49
C GLU A 92 -10.72 -7.62 -1.07
N THR A 93 -10.71 -7.28 0.22
CA THR A 93 -9.91 -6.23 0.88
C THR A 93 -8.41 -6.54 0.89
N ILE A 94 -8.03 -7.81 0.83
CA ILE A 94 -6.64 -8.29 0.84
C ILE A 94 -6.14 -8.50 -0.60
N ALA A 95 -4.98 -7.92 -0.90
CA ALA A 95 -4.25 -8.18 -2.14
C ALA A 95 -3.37 -9.44 -2.01
N VAL A 96 -2.98 -10.00 -3.15
CA VAL A 96 -1.97 -11.07 -3.20
C VAL A 96 -0.74 -10.59 -3.96
N SER A 97 0.43 -11.16 -3.71
CA SER A 97 1.65 -10.78 -4.46
C SER A 97 2.42 -11.97 -4.98
N VAL A 98 2.84 -11.89 -6.25
CA VAL A 98 3.71 -12.88 -6.90
C VAL A 98 5.17 -12.43 -6.91
N ARG A 99 6.09 -13.41 -6.90
CA ARG A 99 7.53 -13.19 -6.79
C ARG A 99 8.18 -12.42 -7.95
N THR A 100 7.66 -12.57 -9.18
CA THR A 100 8.23 -11.90 -10.36
C THR A 100 7.14 -11.27 -11.22
N PRO A 101 7.44 -10.17 -11.92
CA PRO A 101 6.48 -9.55 -12.84
C PRO A 101 6.04 -10.52 -13.93
N ARG A 102 6.96 -11.41 -14.35
CA ARG A 102 6.72 -12.44 -15.36
C ARG A 102 5.59 -13.40 -14.95
N PHE A 103 5.47 -13.78 -13.68
CA PHE A 103 4.34 -14.62 -13.24
C PHE A 103 3.00 -13.93 -13.48
N LYS A 104 2.88 -12.65 -13.14
CA LYS A 104 1.65 -11.90 -13.38
C LYS A 104 1.36 -11.75 -14.89
N THR A 105 2.38 -11.44 -15.70
CA THR A 105 2.17 -11.21 -17.13
C THR A 105 1.82 -12.47 -17.92
N VAL A 106 2.33 -13.64 -17.52
CA VAL A 106 1.93 -14.94 -18.12
C VAL A 106 0.53 -15.33 -17.69
N LEU A 107 0.20 -15.21 -16.40
CA LEU A 107 -1.06 -15.71 -15.83
C LEU A 107 -2.28 -14.83 -16.16
N TYR A 108 -2.05 -13.64 -16.71
CA TYR A 108 -3.10 -12.73 -17.18
C TYR A 108 -2.78 -12.24 -18.59
N ASN A 109 -1.96 -11.18 -18.70
CA ASN A 109 -1.49 -10.58 -19.94
C ASN A 109 -0.34 -9.61 -19.67
N GLU A 110 0.34 -9.18 -20.73
CA GLU A 110 1.48 -8.25 -20.64
C GLU A 110 1.08 -6.79 -20.31
N ASP A 111 -0.21 -6.48 -20.35
CA ASP A 111 -0.71 -5.15 -20.02
C ASP A 111 -0.68 -4.93 -18.50
N ALA A 112 -0.31 -3.73 -18.08
CA ALA A 112 -0.43 -3.33 -16.67
C ALA A 112 -1.91 -3.38 -16.21
N THR A 113 -2.12 -3.57 -14.91
CA THR A 113 -3.42 -3.40 -14.27
C THR A 113 -3.94 -2.00 -14.56
N THR A 114 -5.20 -1.91 -14.96
CA THR A 114 -5.91 -0.66 -15.19
C THR A 114 -6.61 -0.17 -13.91
N GLU A 115 -6.97 1.11 -13.91
CA GLU A 115 -7.76 1.70 -12.83
C GLU A 115 -9.13 1.01 -12.64
N ALA A 116 -9.78 0.60 -13.73
CA ALA A 116 -11.06 -0.11 -13.68
C ALA A 116 -10.90 -1.51 -13.07
N GLU A 117 -9.80 -2.21 -13.39
CA GLU A 117 -9.50 -3.51 -12.79
C GLU A 117 -9.22 -3.39 -11.28
N ARG A 118 -8.51 -2.33 -10.86
CA ARG A 118 -8.24 -2.04 -9.44
C ARG A 118 -9.52 -1.70 -8.68
N THR A 119 -10.28 -0.72 -9.17
CA THR A 119 -11.51 -0.24 -8.50
C THR A 119 -12.60 -1.30 -8.51
N GLY A 120 -12.71 -2.06 -9.60
CA GLY A 120 -13.61 -3.22 -9.70
C GLY A 120 -13.13 -4.46 -8.96
N ARG A 121 -11.97 -4.42 -8.30
CA ARG A 121 -11.35 -5.53 -7.55
C ARG A 121 -11.30 -6.85 -8.35
N THR A 122 -11.02 -6.77 -9.65
CA THR A 122 -10.82 -7.98 -10.46
C THR A 122 -9.64 -8.78 -9.94
N ASP A 123 -9.56 -10.08 -10.26
CA ASP A 123 -8.42 -10.92 -9.91
C ASP A 123 -7.08 -10.26 -10.26
N LYS A 124 -6.92 -9.75 -11.48
CA LYS A 124 -5.69 -9.05 -11.90
C LYS A 124 -5.46 -7.76 -11.10
N GLY A 125 -6.53 -7.04 -10.76
CA GLY A 125 -6.51 -5.84 -9.92
C GLY A 125 -6.12 -6.10 -8.46
N ARG A 126 -6.14 -7.36 -8.01
CA ARG A 126 -5.73 -7.78 -6.66
C ARG A 126 -4.34 -8.40 -6.60
N VAL A 127 -3.66 -8.61 -7.74
CA VAL A 127 -2.34 -9.24 -7.79
C VAL A 127 -1.23 -8.19 -7.91
N GLY A 128 -0.49 -7.99 -6.84
CA GLY A 128 0.74 -7.20 -6.75
C GLY A 128 2.03 -8.02 -6.91
N HIS A 129 3.14 -7.45 -6.46
CA HIS A 129 4.49 -8.01 -6.66
C HIS A 129 5.28 -8.11 -5.36
N HIS A 130 6.18 -9.08 -5.28
CA HIS A 130 7.12 -9.24 -4.18
C HIS A 130 8.54 -9.46 -4.70
N ASN A 131 9.44 -8.49 -4.50
CA ASN A 131 10.85 -8.64 -4.86
C ASN A 131 11.66 -9.17 -3.66
N ASN A 132 11.93 -10.47 -3.68
CA ASN A 132 12.61 -11.18 -2.60
C ASN A 132 14.15 -10.96 -2.54
N ALA A 133 14.69 -10.15 -3.45
CA ALA A 133 16.13 -9.90 -3.52
C ALA A 133 16.43 -8.49 -4.04
N PHE A 134 15.63 -7.52 -3.59
CA PHE A 134 15.76 -6.13 -3.96
C PHE A 134 17.21 -5.67 -3.81
N VAL A 135 17.72 -5.01 -4.86
CA VAL A 135 19.08 -4.45 -4.96
C VAL A 135 20.23 -5.42 -4.70
N THR A 136 19.97 -6.74 -4.72
CA THR A 136 21.00 -7.76 -4.44
C THR A 136 21.97 -7.92 -5.61
N SER A 137 21.49 -7.95 -6.86
CA SER A 137 22.29 -8.12 -8.09
C SER A 137 21.66 -7.39 -9.27
N SER A 138 22.29 -7.35 -10.44
CA SER A 138 21.76 -6.67 -11.63
C SER A 138 20.33 -7.12 -12.02
N THR A 139 19.96 -8.36 -11.71
CA THR A 139 18.64 -8.98 -11.93
C THR A 139 17.82 -9.17 -10.65
N ASP A 140 18.32 -8.67 -9.51
CA ASP A 140 17.77 -8.95 -8.18
C ASP A 140 17.57 -10.46 -7.96
N SER A 141 18.67 -11.21 -8.11
CA SER A 141 18.73 -12.67 -7.99
C SER A 141 17.69 -13.41 -8.85
N GLY A 142 17.51 -12.97 -10.09
CA GLY A 142 16.58 -13.58 -11.03
C GLY A 142 15.12 -13.14 -10.88
N THR A 143 14.85 -12.09 -10.10
CA THR A 143 13.53 -11.41 -10.12
C THR A 143 13.18 -10.90 -11.51
N TYR A 144 14.18 -10.34 -12.17
CA TYR A 144 14.06 -9.71 -13.47
C TYR A 144 14.84 -10.49 -14.52
N GLN A 145 14.16 -10.99 -15.55
CA GLN A 145 14.81 -11.54 -16.74
C GLN A 145 15.35 -10.41 -17.63
N CYS A 146 14.56 -9.35 -17.81
CA CYS A 146 14.91 -8.17 -18.57
C CYS A 146 14.40 -6.92 -17.86
N LYS A 147 15.25 -6.42 -16.97
CA LYS A 147 14.95 -5.27 -16.11
C LYS A 147 14.43 -4.05 -16.86
N LEU A 148 14.93 -3.78 -18.07
CA LEU A 148 14.47 -2.65 -18.88
C LEU A 148 12.98 -2.75 -19.23
N THR A 149 12.53 -3.91 -19.69
CA THR A 149 11.13 -4.14 -20.08
C THR A 149 10.25 -4.25 -18.83
N GLU A 150 10.69 -5.01 -17.84
CA GLU A 150 9.91 -5.26 -16.62
C GLU A 150 9.76 -4.00 -15.77
N TYR A 151 10.75 -3.09 -15.76
CA TYR A 151 10.60 -1.81 -15.07
C TYR A 151 9.60 -0.88 -15.75
N ARG A 152 9.45 -0.96 -17.08
CA ARG A 152 8.44 -0.16 -17.79
C ARG A 152 7.04 -0.64 -17.43
N TYR A 153 6.84 -1.96 -17.40
CA TYR A 153 5.60 -2.58 -16.93
C TYR A 153 5.30 -2.20 -15.48
N LEU A 154 6.25 -2.46 -14.56
CA LEU A 154 6.06 -2.23 -13.13
C LEU A 154 5.77 -0.77 -12.80
N ARG A 155 6.43 0.20 -13.44
CA ARG A 155 6.16 1.64 -13.22
C ARG A 155 4.70 2.03 -13.45
N VAL A 156 3.97 1.29 -14.28
CA VAL A 156 2.54 1.52 -14.54
C VAL A 156 1.71 0.63 -13.64
N ASP A 157 2.02 -0.66 -13.58
CA ASP A 157 1.25 -1.65 -12.83
C ASP A 157 1.19 -1.34 -11.32
N THR A 158 2.33 -0.96 -10.73
CA THR A 158 2.45 -0.65 -9.29
C THR A 158 1.83 0.68 -8.87
N GLN A 159 1.30 1.46 -9.82
CA GLN A 159 0.40 2.57 -9.48
C GLN A 159 -0.96 2.04 -9.01
N HIS A 160 -1.30 0.80 -9.34
CA HIS A 160 -2.61 0.21 -9.09
C HIS A 160 -2.59 -0.99 -8.13
N VAL A 161 -1.42 -1.64 -7.95
CA VAL A 161 -1.26 -2.81 -7.07
C VAL A 161 -0.02 -2.67 -6.20
N PRO A 162 0.01 -3.29 -5.00
CA PRO A 162 1.14 -3.15 -4.10
C PRO A 162 2.39 -3.86 -4.66
N ILE A 163 3.55 -3.30 -4.35
CA ILE A 163 4.82 -4.03 -4.42
C ILE A 163 5.58 -3.85 -3.12
N GLY A 164 6.14 -4.93 -2.62
CA GLY A 164 7.12 -4.88 -1.55
C GLY A 164 8.21 -5.89 -1.79
N GLY A 165 8.97 -6.19 -0.75
CA GLY A 165 10.12 -7.06 -0.92
C GLY A 165 11.04 -7.11 0.27
N GLU A 166 12.16 -7.78 0.04
CA GLU A 166 13.27 -7.88 0.96
C GLU A 166 14.59 -7.88 0.20
N SER A 167 15.68 -7.67 0.92
CA SER A 167 17.05 -7.83 0.42
C SER A 167 17.69 -9.08 1.00
N TYR A 168 18.26 -9.95 0.15
CA TYR A 168 18.83 -11.22 0.59
C TYR A 168 20.29 -11.09 1.06
N ALA A 169 21.15 -10.44 0.27
CA ALA A 169 22.56 -10.23 0.59
C ALA A 169 23.17 -9.13 -0.29
N LYS A 170 24.40 -8.70 0.02
CA LYS A 170 25.24 -7.98 -0.95
C LYS A 170 25.80 -9.00 -1.95
N SER A 171 25.57 -8.81 -3.26
CA SER A 171 26.32 -9.58 -4.25
C SER A 171 27.73 -9.01 -4.38
N TYR A 172 28.73 -9.82 -4.02
CA TYR A 172 30.15 -9.44 -4.11
C TYR A 172 30.69 -9.41 -5.56
N ASN A 173 29.94 -9.94 -6.53
CA ASN A 173 30.35 -10.07 -7.93
C ASN A 173 29.66 -9.05 -8.87
N GLU A 174 28.90 -8.11 -8.33
CA GLU A 174 28.13 -7.09 -9.05
C GLU A 174 28.71 -5.70 -8.78
N PRO A 175 28.30 -4.64 -9.52
CA PRO A 175 28.76 -3.28 -9.22
C PRO A 175 28.57 -2.99 -7.73
N LEU A 176 29.69 -2.68 -7.05
CA LEU A 176 29.85 -2.66 -5.59
C LEU A 176 28.84 -1.78 -4.82
N ASP A 177 28.03 -1.00 -5.53
CA ASP A 177 27.14 0.02 -4.99
C ASP A 177 25.65 -0.19 -5.33
N ARG A 178 25.22 -1.32 -5.94
CA ARG A 178 23.79 -1.51 -6.27
C ARG A 178 22.88 -1.41 -5.05
N TYR A 179 23.31 -1.97 -3.92
CA TYR A 179 22.57 -1.94 -2.67
C TYR A 179 22.63 -0.58 -1.95
N LYS A 180 23.39 0.40 -2.46
CA LYS A 180 23.56 1.71 -1.83
C LYS A 180 22.33 2.61 -2.01
N CYS A 181 22.24 3.62 -1.15
CA CYS A 181 21.13 4.58 -1.08
C CYS A 181 20.68 5.17 -2.42
N PRO A 182 21.57 5.64 -3.33
CA PRO A 182 21.13 6.28 -4.57
C PRO A 182 20.32 5.34 -5.48
N THR A 183 20.63 4.04 -5.46
CA THR A 183 19.89 3.04 -6.23
C THR A 183 18.63 2.59 -5.50
N ALA A 184 18.73 2.28 -4.20
CA ALA A 184 17.59 1.84 -3.41
C ALA A 184 16.45 2.88 -3.40
N THR A 185 16.75 4.14 -3.07
CA THR A 185 15.75 5.22 -3.02
C THR A 185 15.14 5.53 -4.39
N ARG A 186 15.95 5.51 -5.46
CA ARG A 186 15.47 5.73 -6.83
C ARG A 186 14.53 4.61 -7.27
N GLU A 187 14.91 3.35 -7.08
CA GLU A 187 14.12 2.20 -7.53
C GLU A 187 12.85 2.02 -6.69
N MET A 188 12.92 2.20 -5.36
CA MET A 188 11.73 2.18 -4.49
C MET A 188 10.70 3.24 -4.89
N ARG A 189 11.14 4.48 -5.14
CA ARG A 189 10.25 5.56 -5.60
C ARG A 189 9.65 5.26 -6.97
N GLN A 190 10.49 4.81 -7.90
CA GLN A 190 10.11 4.58 -9.29
C GLN A 190 9.13 3.41 -9.46
N LEU A 191 9.24 2.39 -8.60
CA LEU A 191 8.42 1.18 -8.64
C LEU A 191 7.31 1.20 -7.58
N HIS A 192 7.13 2.30 -6.85
CA HIS A 192 6.08 2.45 -5.85
C HIS A 192 6.09 1.44 -4.71
N TYR A 193 7.24 1.26 -4.05
CA TYR A 193 7.38 0.34 -2.92
C TYR A 193 6.44 0.70 -1.77
N SER A 194 5.53 -0.22 -1.46
CA SER A 194 4.51 -0.09 -0.44
C SER A 194 4.99 -0.55 0.94
N TYR A 195 5.88 -1.55 0.99
CA TYR A 195 6.45 -2.08 2.24
C TYR A 195 7.85 -2.66 1.98
N PHE A 196 8.62 -2.89 3.05
CA PHE A 196 9.92 -3.57 2.98
C PHE A 196 10.20 -4.41 4.23
N ASN A 197 10.68 -5.64 4.06
CA ASN A 197 11.02 -6.50 5.19
C ASN A 197 12.31 -6.04 5.91
N LEU A 198 12.23 -5.79 7.22
CA LEU A 198 13.39 -5.40 8.05
C LEU A 198 14.18 -6.57 8.62
N ASP A 199 13.62 -7.78 8.62
CA ASP A 199 14.36 -8.99 9.00
C ASP A 199 15.27 -9.49 7.86
N SER A 200 15.33 -8.71 6.77
CA SER A 200 16.19 -8.92 5.62
C SER A 200 17.67 -8.64 5.93
N SER A 201 18.54 -8.79 4.94
CA SER A 201 20.00 -8.68 5.08
C SER A 201 20.45 -7.49 5.93
N THR A 202 20.98 -7.78 7.12
CA THR A 202 21.51 -6.77 8.05
C THR A 202 22.59 -5.90 7.38
N ASP A 203 23.36 -6.46 6.45
CA ASP A 203 24.39 -5.77 5.71
C ASP A 203 23.87 -4.64 4.80
N VAL A 204 22.73 -4.86 4.13
CA VAL A 204 22.10 -3.87 3.25
C VAL A 204 21.50 -2.76 4.11
N LEU A 205 20.73 -3.12 5.12
CA LEU A 205 20.11 -2.17 6.05
C LEU A 205 21.16 -1.33 6.79
N ASN A 206 22.26 -1.94 7.23
CA ASN A 206 23.38 -1.23 7.86
C ASN A 206 24.08 -0.27 6.89
N SER A 207 24.16 -0.62 5.60
CA SER A 207 24.65 0.32 4.60
C SER A 207 23.73 1.53 4.48
N TRP A 208 22.41 1.34 4.43
CA TRP A 208 21.47 2.48 4.34
C TRP A 208 21.52 3.38 5.57
N ARG A 209 21.77 2.81 6.76
CA ARG A 209 21.99 3.58 7.99
C ARG A 209 23.29 4.36 7.93
N ALA A 210 24.39 3.72 7.54
CA ALA A 210 25.70 4.35 7.41
C ALA A 210 25.71 5.47 6.36
N ASP A 211 25.00 5.26 5.24
CA ASP A 211 24.85 6.23 4.15
C ASP A 211 23.76 7.29 4.47
N GLY A 212 23.04 7.18 5.59
CA GLY A 212 22.09 8.17 6.10
C GLY A 212 20.71 8.19 5.42
N CYS A 213 20.36 7.22 4.57
CA CYS A 213 19.06 7.21 3.89
C CYS A 213 18.01 6.29 4.53
N PHE A 214 18.39 5.48 5.53
CA PHE A 214 17.47 4.50 6.14
C PHE A 214 16.18 5.15 6.65
N ASP A 215 16.27 6.24 7.41
CA ASP A 215 15.08 6.94 7.93
C ASP A 215 14.26 7.59 6.82
N GLY A 216 14.91 8.13 5.79
CA GLY A 216 14.22 8.65 4.61
C GLY A 216 13.46 7.57 3.85
N ILE A 217 14.07 6.39 3.66
CA ILE A 217 13.38 5.23 3.06
C ILE A 217 12.20 4.83 3.93
N ARG A 218 12.41 4.67 5.24
CA ARG A 218 11.38 4.30 6.21
C ARG A 218 10.18 5.25 6.19
N LEU A 219 10.42 6.56 6.09
CA LEU A 219 9.35 7.55 6.05
C LEU A 219 8.64 7.61 4.69
N SER A 220 9.29 7.15 3.62
CA SER A 220 8.76 7.21 2.26
C SER A 220 8.14 5.91 1.77
N LEU A 221 8.36 4.76 2.41
CA LEU A 221 7.63 3.52 2.07
C LEU A 221 6.12 3.75 2.19
N GLY A 222 5.36 3.09 1.31
CA GLY A 222 3.93 3.28 1.28
C GLY A 222 3.57 4.73 0.94
N TYR A 223 2.59 5.27 1.65
CA TYR A 223 2.09 6.63 1.43
C TYR A 223 2.49 7.55 2.59
N ARG A 224 2.75 8.81 2.26
CA ARG A 224 2.97 9.88 3.25
C ARG A 224 2.25 11.13 2.79
N LEU A 225 1.10 11.41 3.38
CA LEU A 225 0.21 12.47 2.92
C LEU A 225 0.50 13.77 3.66
N VAL A 226 0.64 14.86 2.91
CA VAL A 226 0.92 16.20 3.43
C VAL A 226 -0.19 17.13 2.97
N LEU A 227 -0.86 17.81 3.90
CA LEU A 227 -1.71 18.96 3.59
C LEU A 227 -0.81 20.13 3.16
N LYS A 228 -0.98 20.60 1.93
CA LYS A 228 -0.28 21.79 1.41
C LYS A 228 -1.11 23.04 1.73
N GLN A 229 -2.41 22.94 1.51
CA GLN A 229 -3.33 24.05 1.66
C GLN A 229 -4.75 23.54 1.94
N ALA A 230 -5.52 24.31 2.72
CA ALA A 230 -6.97 24.17 2.78
C ALA A 230 -7.65 25.53 2.59
N VAL A 231 -8.78 25.56 1.91
CA VAL A 231 -9.67 26.72 1.83
C VAL A 231 -11.01 26.32 2.44
N LEU A 232 -11.35 26.96 3.55
CA LEU A 232 -12.45 26.54 4.44
C LEU A 232 -13.46 27.69 4.66
N PRO A 233 -14.69 27.38 5.09
CA PRO A 233 -15.70 28.37 5.44
C PRO A 233 -15.55 28.81 6.90
N VAL A 234 -15.89 30.06 7.20
CA VAL A 234 -15.95 30.60 8.56
C VAL A 234 -17.32 30.37 9.18
N ASN A 235 -18.38 30.48 8.38
CA ASN A 235 -19.76 30.32 8.83
C ASN A 235 -20.50 29.23 8.04
N ALA A 236 -21.29 28.43 8.73
CA ALA A 236 -22.25 27.50 8.16
C ALA A 236 -23.58 27.55 8.92
N GLU A 237 -24.66 27.10 8.29
CA GLU A 237 -25.96 26.96 8.93
C GLU A 237 -26.24 25.48 9.29
N GLN A 238 -26.99 25.28 10.36
CA GLN A 238 -27.48 23.95 10.74
C GLN A 238 -28.29 23.31 9.60
N GLY A 239 -27.94 22.07 9.23
CA GLY A 239 -28.57 21.34 8.13
C GLY A 239 -28.34 21.90 6.71
N GLY A 240 -27.61 23.01 6.57
CA GLY A 240 -27.27 23.60 5.28
C GLY A 240 -26.08 22.93 4.61
N LYS A 241 -25.44 23.65 3.69
CA LYS A 241 -24.22 23.21 3.01
C LYS A 241 -23.02 24.03 3.44
N PHE A 242 -21.84 23.42 3.40
CA PHE A 242 -20.58 24.12 3.50
C PHE A 242 -19.62 23.59 2.44
N CYS A 243 -18.85 24.50 1.84
CA CYS A 243 -17.78 24.15 0.91
C CYS A 243 -16.52 23.74 1.68
N PHE A 244 -15.59 23.09 0.99
CA PHE A 244 -14.21 22.96 1.42
C PHE A 244 -13.35 22.63 0.20
N ARG A 245 -12.10 23.13 0.23
CA ARG A 245 -11.07 22.72 -0.72
C ARG A 245 -9.83 22.28 0.05
N LEU A 246 -9.38 21.06 -0.15
CA LEU A 246 -8.14 20.53 0.41
C LEU A 246 -7.16 20.23 -0.72
N GLU A 247 -5.92 20.71 -0.59
CA GLU A 247 -4.83 20.36 -1.47
C GLU A 247 -3.79 19.56 -0.69
N LEU A 248 -3.66 18.28 -1.02
CA LEU A 248 -2.70 17.38 -0.43
C LEU A 248 -1.63 16.97 -1.43
N GLU A 249 -0.53 16.43 -0.92
CA GLU A 249 0.51 15.79 -1.71
C GLU A 249 0.88 14.46 -1.05
N ASN A 250 0.97 13.39 -1.84
CA ASN A 250 1.60 12.17 -1.37
C ASN A 250 3.11 12.26 -1.64
N VAL A 251 3.89 12.43 -0.58
CA VAL A 251 5.36 12.49 -0.61
C VAL A 251 6.02 11.13 -0.29
N GLY A 252 5.22 10.06 -0.19
CA GLY A 252 5.68 8.68 -0.09
C GLY A 252 6.07 8.10 -1.45
N TYR A 253 6.23 6.78 -1.50
CA TYR A 253 6.58 6.03 -2.70
C TYR A 253 5.36 5.40 -3.38
N ALA A 254 4.27 5.13 -2.68
CA ALA A 254 3.10 4.44 -3.19
C ALA A 254 1.80 5.13 -2.77
N ALA A 255 0.71 4.85 -3.48
CA ALA A 255 -0.63 5.20 -3.01
C ALA A 255 -1.08 4.29 -1.85
N PRO A 256 -2.07 4.70 -1.05
CA PRO A 256 -2.86 3.75 -0.26
C PRO A 256 -3.39 2.62 -1.16
N TYR A 257 -3.47 1.40 -0.65
CA TYR A 257 -3.98 0.24 -1.43
C TYR A 257 -5.08 -0.53 -0.70
N LYS A 258 -5.30 -0.21 0.59
CA LYS A 258 -6.49 -0.58 1.34
C LYS A 258 -7.49 0.58 1.29
N ALA A 259 -8.75 0.27 1.03
CA ALA A 259 -9.80 1.27 0.95
C ALA A 259 -9.94 2.03 2.27
N LYS A 260 -10.07 3.36 2.17
CA LYS A 260 -10.25 4.26 3.30
C LYS A 260 -11.52 5.09 3.10
N THR A 261 -12.07 5.61 4.18
CA THR A 261 -13.14 6.63 4.13
C THR A 261 -12.56 7.99 4.52
N LEU A 262 -13.07 9.04 3.88
CA LEU A 262 -12.63 10.40 4.13
C LEU A 262 -13.76 11.20 4.77
N ASN A 263 -13.50 11.84 5.89
CA ASN A 263 -14.52 12.57 6.64
C ASN A 263 -14.01 13.92 7.12
N ILE A 264 -14.81 14.97 6.95
CA ILE A 264 -14.68 16.18 7.78
C ILE A 264 -15.32 15.88 9.12
N MET A 265 -14.57 16.11 10.20
CA MET A 265 -15.07 16.01 11.56
C MET A 265 -15.20 17.41 12.14
N LEU A 266 -16.33 17.69 12.76
CA LEU A 266 -16.60 18.95 13.46
C LEU A 266 -16.63 18.67 14.96
N ARG A 267 -15.65 19.19 15.70
CA ARG A 267 -15.56 19.04 17.15
C ARG A 267 -16.08 20.28 17.84
N ASN A 268 -17.21 20.18 18.53
CA ASN A 268 -17.77 21.29 19.29
C ASN A 268 -16.78 21.73 20.37
N LYS A 269 -16.40 23.01 20.42
CA LYS A 269 -15.38 23.51 21.37
C LYS A 269 -15.87 23.54 22.80
N SER A 270 -17.18 23.60 23.03
CA SER A 270 -17.79 23.67 24.36
C SER A 270 -18.03 22.27 24.95
N SER A 271 -18.55 21.33 24.16
CA SER A 271 -18.91 19.98 24.63
C SER A 271 -17.88 18.91 24.28
N GLY A 272 -17.01 19.15 23.29
CA GLY A 272 -16.10 18.15 22.74
C GLY A 272 -16.77 17.12 21.82
N GLN A 273 -18.09 17.22 21.61
CA GLN A 273 -18.83 16.29 20.75
C GLN A 273 -18.38 16.37 19.30
N LEU A 274 -18.23 15.20 18.66
CA LEU A 274 -17.85 15.09 17.25
C LEU A 274 -19.07 14.84 16.38
N TYR A 275 -19.11 15.55 15.26
CA TYR A 275 -20.03 15.33 14.16
C TYR A 275 -19.22 14.97 12.92
N SER A 276 -19.72 14.06 12.09
CA SER A 276 -19.00 13.53 10.93
C SER A 276 -19.74 13.88 9.65
N VAL A 277 -19.00 14.25 8.63
CA VAL A 277 -19.49 14.48 7.28
C VAL A 277 -18.59 13.69 6.33
N GLU A 278 -19.14 12.62 5.78
CA GLU A 278 -18.42 11.73 4.86
C GLU A 278 -18.29 12.38 3.47
N MET A 279 -17.14 12.14 2.84
CA MET A 279 -16.81 12.61 1.50
C MET A 279 -16.55 11.41 0.60
N ASP A 280 -16.98 11.54 -0.66
CA ASP A 280 -16.71 10.53 -1.69
C ASP A 280 -15.36 10.82 -2.34
N ASP A 281 -14.41 9.90 -2.17
CA ASP A 281 -13.09 9.94 -2.82
C ASP A 281 -12.48 8.52 -2.83
N ASP A 282 -11.66 8.21 -3.84
CA ASP A 282 -10.89 6.98 -3.91
C ASP A 282 -9.42 7.25 -3.57
N LEU A 283 -9.10 7.09 -2.29
CA LEU A 283 -7.76 7.31 -1.76
C LEU A 283 -6.73 6.36 -2.36
N MET A 284 -7.13 5.24 -2.93
CA MET A 284 -6.19 4.34 -3.59
C MET A 284 -5.64 4.91 -4.92
N GLY A 285 -6.24 5.99 -5.43
CA GLY A 285 -5.72 6.76 -6.56
C GLY A 285 -4.76 7.89 -6.17
N TRP A 286 -4.46 8.07 -4.88
CA TRP A 286 -3.61 9.17 -4.37
C TRP A 286 -2.12 8.87 -4.59
N LEU A 287 -1.71 8.91 -5.85
CA LEU A 287 -0.36 8.57 -6.32
C LEU A 287 0.72 9.58 -5.84
N PRO A 288 1.96 9.11 -5.64
CA PRO A 288 3.06 9.97 -5.20
C PRO A 288 3.44 11.02 -6.23
N GLY A 289 3.92 12.17 -5.74
CA GLY A 289 4.38 13.28 -6.58
C GLY A 289 3.26 13.99 -7.36
N LYS A 290 1.99 13.68 -7.09
CA LYS A 290 0.82 14.38 -7.63
C LYS A 290 0.17 15.22 -6.54
N THR A 291 -0.28 16.41 -6.91
CA THR A 291 -1.20 17.19 -6.08
C THR A 291 -2.58 16.53 -6.13
N ILE A 292 -3.12 16.24 -4.96
CA ILE A 292 -4.46 15.72 -4.74
C ILE A 292 -5.33 16.90 -4.36
N VAL A 293 -6.38 17.16 -5.12
CA VAL A 293 -7.31 18.27 -4.87
C VAL A 293 -8.68 17.71 -4.61
N ILE A 294 -9.20 17.99 -3.41
CA ILE A 294 -10.57 17.68 -3.03
C ILE A 294 -11.28 19.02 -2.95
N ASP A 295 -12.15 19.30 -3.90
CA ASP A 295 -12.87 20.58 -4.00
C ASP A 295 -14.36 20.28 -4.14
N ASN A 296 -15.08 20.39 -3.04
CA ASN A 296 -16.48 19.96 -2.97
C ASN A 296 -17.26 20.76 -1.92
N ALA A 297 -18.55 20.46 -1.82
CA ALA A 297 -19.41 20.89 -0.74
C ALA A 297 -20.08 19.67 -0.10
N ALA A 298 -20.35 19.78 1.20
CA ALA A 298 -21.05 18.75 1.93
C ALA A 298 -22.20 19.33 2.76
N ASN A 299 -23.15 18.46 3.10
CA ASN A 299 -24.30 18.84 3.92
C ASN A 299 -23.89 18.76 5.39
N MET A 300 -24.22 19.80 6.15
CA MET A 300 -24.13 19.80 7.61
C MET A 300 -25.14 18.80 8.18
N PRO A 301 -24.80 18.08 9.26
CA PRO A 301 -25.77 17.26 9.98
C PRO A 301 -26.96 18.12 10.43
N VAL A 302 -28.19 17.64 10.27
CA VAL A 302 -29.39 18.42 10.57
C VAL A 302 -29.55 18.74 12.06
N ASP A 303 -28.99 17.90 12.93
CA ASP A 303 -29.10 18.03 14.40
C ASP A 303 -27.83 18.64 15.03
N ILE A 304 -26.93 19.22 14.24
CA ILE A 304 -25.74 19.88 14.79
C ILE A 304 -26.17 21.20 15.49
N PRO A 305 -25.92 21.36 16.80
CA PRO A 305 -26.29 22.58 17.50
C PRO A 305 -25.51 23.79 17.01
N ALA A 306 -26.10 24.98 17.13
CA ALA A 306 -25.34 26.22 16.96
C ALA A 306 -24.15 26.29 17.93
N GLY A 307 -23.04 26.85 17.47
CA GLY A 307 -21.81 26.97 18.26
C GLY A 307 -20.55 27.04 17.41
N THR A 308 -19.39 26.98 18.06
CA THR A 308 -18.08 26.98 17.40
C THR A 308 -17.48 25.58 17.41
N TYR A 309 -16.97 25.16 16.26
CA TYR A 309 -16.45 23.82 16.02
C TYR A 309 -15.03 23.89 15.46
N GLU A 310 -14.10 23.10 15.99
CA GLU A 310 -12.85 22.85 15.28
C GLU A 310 -13.14 21.95 14.07
N MET A 311 -12.59 22.31 12.90
CA MET A 311 -12.61 21.45 11.72
C MET A 311 -11.41 20.50 11.74
N LEU A 312 -11.68 19.21 11.57
CA LEU A 312 -10.67 18.16 11.45
C LEU A 312 -10.93 17.30 10.21
N LEU A 313 -9.91 16.58 9.77
CA LEU A 313 -9.99 15.54 8.76
C LEU A 313 -9.74 14.17 9.41
N ALA A 314 -10.61 13.21 9.14
CA ALA A 314 -10.39 11.80 9.47
C ALA A 314 -10.30 10.98 8.19
N ILE A 315 -9.16 10.31 8.00
CA ILE A 315 -8.95 9.32 6.94
C ILE A 315 -8.95 7.95 7.62
N LYS A 316 -10.09 7.24 7.58
CA LYS A 316 -10.30 6.03 8.39
C LYS A 316 -10.16 4.76 7.57
N ASP A 317 -9.79 3.66 8.23
CA ASP A 317 -9.93 2.35 7.61
C ASP A 317 -11.40 2.05 7.29
N LYS A 318 -11.68 1.49 6.11
CA LYS A 318 -13.05 1.18 5.69
C LYS A 318 -13.61 -0.07 6.37
N VAL A 319 -12.75 -1.05 6.68
CA VAL A 319 -13.12 -2.31 7.33
C VAL A 319 -13.15 -2.14 8.85
N ALA A 320 -12.19 -1.39 9.39
CA ALA A 320 -11.98 -1.20 10.81
C ALA A 320 -12.03 0.29 11.25
N PRO A 321 -13.12 1.02 10.97
CA PRO A 321 -13.22 2.45 11.27
C PRO A 321 -13.20 2.78 12.77
N GLN A 322 -13.40 1.78 13.64
CA GLN A 322 -13.33 1.90 15.10
C GLN A 322 -11.89 2.00 15.64
N PHE A 323 -10.90 1.54 14.89
CA PHE A 323 -9.50 1.51 15.34
C PHE A 323 -8.76 2.74 14.82
N SER A 324 -8.62 3.75 15.68
CA SER A 324 -7.92 5.00 15.35
C SER A 324 -6.44 4.80 14.99
N ASP A 325 -5.84 3.67 15.36
CA ASP A 325 -4.48 3.30 15.00
C ASP A 325 -4.31 2.97 13.50
N TYR A 326 -5.41 2.66 12.78
CA TYR A 326 -5.39 2.39 11.34
C TYR A 326 -5.77 3.62 10.49
N ASN A 327 -6.04 4.76 11.14
CA ASN A 327 -6.34 6.00 10.46
C ASN A 327 -5.06 6.66 9.93
N ILE A 328 -5.16 7.27 8.75
CA ILE A 328 -4.03 8.01 8.16
C ILE A 328 -3.90 9.37 8.84
N LEU A 329 -2.70 9.63 9.37
CA LEU A 329 -2.31 10.93 9.91
C LEU A 329 -1.47 11.70 8.89
N LEU A 330 -1.72 13.00 8.77
CA LEU A 330 -1.01 13.87 7.84
C LEU A 330 0.37 14.24 8.37
N ALA A 331 1.36 14.32 7.50
CA ALA A 331 2.74 14.66 7.82
C ALA A 331 2.95 16.19 7.93
N ASN A 332 2.16 16.83 8.79
CA ASN A 332 2.17 18.28 9.02
C ASN A 332 2.38 18.61 10.50
N ASP A 333 3.08 19.71 10.77
CA ASP A 333 3.39 20.12 12.14
C ASP A 333 2.13 20.54 12.88
N GLY A 334 1.90 19.92 14.05
CA GLY A 334 0.78 20.24 14.93
C GLY A 334 -0.60 19.84 14.39
N VAL A 335 -0.71 19.26 13.19
CA VAL A 335 -1.99 18.83 12.60
C VAL A 335 -2.47 17.48 13.17
N PRO A 336 -1.65 16.41 13.23
CA PRO A 336 -2.10 15.13 13.78
C PRO A 336 -2.52 15.19 15.25
N GLU A 337 -3.57 14.44 15.57
CA GLU A 337 -4.00 14.06 16.92
C GLU A 337 -3.90 12.54 17.07
N PRO A 338 -2.70 11.99 17.31
CA PRO A 338 -2.41 10.58 17.02
C PRO A 338 -3.29 9.61 17.81
N ARG A 339 -3.52 9.87 19.10
CA ARG A 339 -4.37 9.00 19.95
C ARG A 339 -5.82 8.92 19.50
N LYS A 340 -6.29 9.88 18.70
CA LYS A 340 -7.66 9.95 18.20
C LYS A 340 -7.77 9.56 16.73
N GLY A 341 -6.65 9.42 16.01
CA GLY A 341 -6.66 9.16 14.57
C GLY A 341 -7.31 10.30 13.76
N LEU A 342 -7.10 11.55 14.18
CA LEU A 342 -7.68 12.76 13.57
C LEU A 342 -6.57 13.73 13.14
N ASN A 343 -6.89 14.61 12.18
CA ASN A 343 -5.99 15.66 11.69
C ASN A 343 -6.67 17.03 11.86
N ASN A 344 -6.21 17.83 12.80
CA ASN A 344 -6.78 19.15 13.09
C ASN A 344 -6.38 20.16 12.01
N LEU A 345 -7.36 20.68 11.27
CA LEU A 345 -7.15 21.60 10.14
C LEU A 345 -6.86 23.04 10.60
N LYS A 346 -6.68 23.28 11.90
CA LYS A 346 -6.34 24.59 12.47
C LYS A 346 -7.32 25.69 12.10
N HIS A 347 -8.59 25.31 12.02
CA HIS A 347 -9.67 26.21 11.63
C HIS A 347 -10.91 25.98 12.47
N ASP A 348 -11.57 27.08 12.83
CA ASP A 348 -12.83 27.07 13.55
C ASP A 348 -13.97 27.43 12.59
N LEU A 349 -15.04 26.64 12.61
CA LEU A 349 -16.30 26.89 11.92
C LEU A 349 -17.34 27.36 12.94
N VAL A 350 -18.02 28.47 12.65
CA VAL A 350 -19.20 28.92 13.39
C VAL A 350 -20.44 28.36 12.72
N VAL A 351 -21.21 27.58 13.48
CA VAL A 351 -22.49 27.05 13.04
C VAL A 351 -23.60 27.87 13.67
N GLY A 352 -24.44 28.48 12.85
CA GLY A 352 -25.66 29.17 13.28
C GLY A 352 -26.90 28.28 13.21
N ASP A 353 -27.99 28.73 13.82
CA ASP A 353 -29.30 28.11 13.71
C ASP A 353 -29.80 28.11 12.25
N THR A 354 -30.84 27.33 11.94
CA THR A 354 -31.47 27.29 10.61
C THR A 354 -31.81 28.70 10.10
N GLY A 355 -31.32 29.07 8.91
CA GLY A 355 -31.54 30.38 8.29
C GLY A 355 -30.56 31.47 8.73
N ALA A 356 -29.52 31.13 9.49
CA ALA A 356 -28.39 32.01 9.75
C ALA A 356 -27.58 32.30 8.48
N ALA A 357 -26.83 33.41 8.47
CA ALA A 357 -25.90 33.70 7.39
C ALA A 357 -24.80 32.63 7.33
N ALA A 358 -24.63 32.01 6.16
CA ALA A 358 -23.59 31.05 5.86
C ALA A 358 -22.68 31.61 4.75
N ASP A 359 -21.45 31.12 4.67
CA ASP A 359 -20.55 31.55 3.61
C ASP A 359 -20.93 30.86 2.30
N ASP A 360 -21.31 31.64 1.29
CA ASP A 360 -21.66 31.14 -0.06
C ASP A 360 -20.45 30.55 -0.80
N ALA A 361 -19.22 30.91 -0.39
CA ALA A 361 -17.98 30.41 -0.96
C ALA A 361 -16.84 30.42 0.07
N CYS A 362 -15.96 29.41 -0.04
CA CYS A 362 -14.82 29.24 0.84
C CYS A 362 -13.71 30.21 0.44
N SER A 363 -13.25 31.00 1.40
CA SER A 363 -12.22 32.00 1.18
C SER A 363 -11.13 31.99 2.25
N TYR A 364 -11.33 31.28 3.36
CA TYR A 364 -10.35 31.24 4.43
C TYR A 364 -9.23 30.27 4.11
N LEU A 365 -8.05 30.83 3.87
CA LEU A 365 -6.84 30.08 3.55
C LEU A 365 -6.14 29.58 4.81
N VAL A 366 -6.05 28.27 4.96
CA VAL A 366 -5.16 27.61 5.92
C VAL A 366 -3.93 27.09 5.19
N THR A 367 -2.77 27.41 5.74
CA THR A 367 -1.49 26.78 5.36
C THR A 367 -0.84 26.22 6.62
N VAL A 368 -0.21 25.05 6.48
CA VAL A 368 0.45 24.35 7.57
C VAL A 368 1.82 23.86 7.10
N ALA A 369 2.81 23.95 7.97
CA ALA A 369 4.15 23.47 7.67
C ALA A 369 4.16 21.93 7.56
N THR A 370 5.03 21.42 6.70
CA THR A 370 5.32 19.98 6.60
C THR A 370 6.17 19.55 7.78
N GLN A 371 5.87 18.41 8.38
CA GLN A 371 6.68 17.85 9.46
C GLN A 371 7.72 16.88 8.88
N PRO A 372 9.01 17.26 8.82
CA PRO A 372 10.05 16.45 8.18
C PRO A 372 10.29 15.12 8.93
N ASP A 373 10.25 15.16 10.27
CA ASP A 373 10.65 14.03 11.12
C ASP A 373 9.46 13.38 11.85
N SER A 374 8.25 13.51 11.31
CA SER A 374 7.08 12.89 11.93
C SER A 374 7.20 11.37 11.80
N ASN A 375 7.41 10.70 12.94
CA ASN A 375 7.30 9.25 13.08
C ASN A 375 5.85 8.75 12.96
N TYR A 376 4.92 9.60 12.52
CA TYR A 376 3.54 9.23 12.26
C TYR A 376 3.39 8.50 10.91
N THR A 377 4.31 7.59 10.59
CA THR A 377 4.00 6.48 9.70
C THR A 377 3.25 5.44 10.53
N ARG A 378 1.94 5.70 10.75
CA ARG A 378 1.00 4.68 11.27
C ARG A 378 0.46 3.83 10.12
N VAL A 379 1.37 3.46 9.23
CA VAL A 379 1.10 2.64 8.06
C VAL A 379 2.09 1.50 8.13
N HIS A 380 1.62 0.35 7.71
CA HIS A 380 2.15 -1.00 7.84
C HIS A 380 3.49 -1.22 7.10
N ASP A 381 4.46 -0.30 7.27
CA ASP A 381 5.68 -0.22 6.46
C ASP A 381 6.71 -1.29 6.84
N PHE A 382 6.54 -1.91 8.00
CA PHE A 382 7.36 -3.00 8.52
C PHE A 382 6.50 -4.11 9.08
N THR A 383 6.21 -5.09 8.24
CA THR A 383 5.63 -6.36 8.66
C THR A 383 6.74 -7.41 8.63
N PRO A 384 6.84 -8.29 9.65
CA PRO A 384 7.52 -9.56 9.47
C PRO A 384 6.85 -10.25 8.28
N SER A 385 7.61 -10.59 7.25
CA SER A 385 7.08 -11.44 6.19
C SER A 385 6.86 -12.83 6.76
N VAL A 386 5.60 -13.23 6.95
CA VAL A 386 5.28 -14.64 7.18
C VAL A 386 5.16 -15.28 5.80
N ARG A 387 6.13 -16.13 5.45
CA ARG A 387 6.09 -16.95 4.23
C ARG A 387 5.27 -18.20 4.44
#